data_AF-A0A9E3KZP4-F1
#
_entry.id   AF-A0A9E3KZP4-F1
#
_cell.length_a   1.000
_cell.length_b   1.000
_cell.length_c   1.000
_cell.angle_alpha   90.00
_cell.angle_beta   90.00
_cell.angle_gamma   90.00
#
_symmetry.space_group_name_H-M   'P 1'
#
loop_
_entity.id
_entity.type
_entity.pdbx_description
1 polymer ?
#
loop_
_entity_poly.entity_id
_entity_poly.type
_entity_poly.pdbx_seq_one_letter_code
_entity_poly.pdbx_strand_id
1 'polypeptide(L)'
;MIGRVLPKPPNAVPWTVQLVARIEQVDASIDCTSAVVRLQPTWRQAVYEIGFAHVTRHYPLALEWIDFRSPDVRDVIDPRVFKRLHLWRAITIERGYHGDIFTGELSLGQAYVAQTFDRLGLFADLFPATTVRKAFSERRSKLRAIKAKARMTRLHRTEVSELLKIRLSKREYDVSHTVSLDSFRTLLPPRVIRALELYGSEGVPLVELERKSADAVFEISESLLPTLVYQLDVAVRHAECASPIVTGHLSDEDDIALGMLAL
;
A
#
# COMPACT_ATOMS: atom_id res chain seq x y z
N MET A 1 24.43 -16.21 -5.54
CA MET A 1 23.15 -15.62 -5.08
C MET A 1 22.45 -16.44 -3.97
N ILE A 2 22.75 -17.74 -3.81
CA ILE A 2 22.15 -18.63 -2.79
C ILE A 2 22.55 -18.24 -1.34
N GLY A 3 23.79 -17.80 -1.12
CA GLY A 3 24.29 -17.46 0.23
C GLY A 3 23.63 -16.25 0.93
N ARG A 4 22.77 -15.47 0.24
CA ARG A 4 22.01 -14.38 0.88
C ARG A 4 20.70 -14.84 1.52
N VAL A 5 20.21 -16.02 1.14
CA VAL A 5 18.92 -16.53 1.58
C VAL A 5 19.07 -17.51 2.74
N LEU A 6 20.17 -18.27 2.79
CA LEU A 6 20.46 -19.19 3.89
C LEU A 6 20.96 -18.44 5.15
N PRO A 7 20.70 -18.96 6.36
CA PRO A 7 21.29 -18.41 7.58
C PRO A 7 22.82 -18.52 7.51
N LYS A 8 23.56 -17.63 8.19
CA LYS A 8 25.02 -17.79 8.30
C LYS A 8 25.34 -19.06 9.11
N PRO A 9 26.30 -19.89 8.71
CA PRO A 9 26.72 -21.04 9.51
C PRO A 9 27.50 -20.57 10.75
N PRO A 10 27.65 -21.44 11.78
CA PRO A 10 28.23 -21.09 13.07
C PRO A 10 29.65 -20.50 13.00
N ASN A 11 30.45 -20.89 12.00
CA ASN A 11 31.86 -20.52 11.87
C ASN A 11 32.14 -19.40 10.84
N ALA A 12 31.10 -18.71 10.35
CA ALA A 12 31.20 -17.68 9.31
C ALA A 12 31.83 -18.13 7.96
N VAL A 13 32.08 -19.44 7.79
CA VAL A 13 32.51 -20.05 6.53
C VAL A 13 31.35 -19.99 5.52
N PRO A 14 31.57 -19.72 4.23
CA PRO A 14 30.49 -19.79 3.25
C PRO A 14 29.90 -21.21 3.15
N TRP A 15 28.58 -21.32 3.01
CA TRP A 15 27.95 -22.61 2.72
C TRP A 15 28.44 -23.16 1.38
N THR A 16 28.92 -24.39 1.39
CA THR A 16 29.08 -25.22 0.20
C THR A 16 27.72 -25.80 -0.17
N VAL A 17 27.18 -25.40 -1.32
CA VAL A 17 25.84 -25.79 -1.75
C VAL A 17 25.93 -26.95 -2.74
N GLN A 18 25.23 -28.04 -2.44
CA GLN A 18 25.10 -29.20 -3.32
C GLN A 18 23.62 -29.37 -3.73
N LEU A 19 23.37 -29.68 -4.99
CA LEU A 19 22.02 -29.98 -5.47
C LEU A 19 21.80 -31.49 -5.47
N VAL A 20 20.65 -31.93 -4.94
CA VAL A 20 20.29 -33.34 -4.79
C VAL A 20 18.94 -33.65 -5.45
N ALA A 21 18.78 -34.89 -5.94
CA ALA A 21 17.73 -35.24 -6.88
C ALA A 21 16.45 -35.86 -6.26
N ARG A 22 16.45 -36.39 -5.02
CA ARG A 22 15.28 -37.09 -4.43
C ARG A 22 14.90 -36.62 -3.01
N ILE A 23 13.61 -36.77 -2.68
CA ILE A 23 12.92 -36.31 -1.44
C ILE A 23 13.00 -37.30 -0.28
N GLU A 24 13.42 -38.54 -0.51
CA GLU A 24 13.42 -39.61 0.49
C GLU A 24 14.50 -39.39 1.57
N GLN A 25 14.18 -38.51 2.53
CA GLN A 25 14.70 -38.27 3.89
C GLN A 25 16.21 -38.20 4.16
N VAL A 26 17.10 -38.39 3.20
CA VAL A 26 18.57 -38.38 3.44
C VAL A 26 19.31 -37.33 2.60
N ASP A 27 18.69 -36.82 1.54
CA ASP A 27 19.41 -36.02 0.55
C ASP A 27 19.40 -34.51 0.85
N ALA A 28 18.26 -33.94 1.29
CA ALA A 28 18.20 -32.54 1.70
C ALA A 28 18.64 -32.40 3.17
N SER A 29 19.82 -31.84 3.40
CA SER A 29 20.50 -31.90 4.70
C SER A 29 21.33 -30.65 4.96
N ILE A 30 21.69 -30.47 6.23
CA ILE A 30 22.75 -29.54 6.63
C ILE A 30 23.84 -30.30 7.38
N ASP A 31 25.08 -29.96 7.08
CA ASP A 31 26.24 -30.31 7.88
C ASP A 31 26.92 -29.02 8.30
N CYS A 32 26.67 -28.60 9.54
CA CYS A 32 27.21 -27.38 10.11
C CYS A 32 28.72 -27.45 10.36
N THR A 33 29.28 -28.64 10.54
CA THR A 33 30.72 -28.86 10.79
C THR A 33 31.51 -28.60 9.52
N SER A 34 31.07 -29.18 8.41
CA SER A 34 31.70 -29.03 7.09
C SER A 34 31.17 -27.83 6.30
N ALA A 35 30.23 -27.06 6.86
CA ALA A 35 29.50 -25.99 6.19
C ALA A 35 28.92 -26.44 4.82
N VAL A 36 28.27 -27.60 4.77
CA VAL A 36 27.60 -28.12 3.56
C VAL A 36 26.08 -28.04 3.71
N VAL A 37 25.41 -27.52 2.67
CA VAL A 37 23.94 -27.59 2.54
C VAL A 37 23.59 -28.32 1.27
N ARG A 38 22.69 -29.28 1.39
CA ARG A 38 22.13 -30.01 0.26
C ARG A 38 20.71 -29.52 -0.01
N LEU A 39 20.51 -28.94 -1.18
CA LEU A 39 19.26 -28.34 -1.64
C LEU A 39 18.64 -29.16 -2.76
N GLN A 40 17.33 -29.16 -2.84
CA GLN A 40 16.63 -29.71 -3.99
C GLN A 40 16.36 -28.68 -5.07
N PRO A 41 16.09 -29.11 -6.31
CA PRO A 41 15.64 -28.21 -7.38
C PRO A 41 14.43 -27.35 -6.98
N THR A 42 13.50 -27.90 -6.18
CA THR A 42 12.29 -27.21 -5.70
C THR A 42 12.57 -26.08 -4.70
N TRP A 43 13.80 -25.98 -4.18
CA TRP A 43 14.25 -24.89 -3.32
C TRP A 43 14.04 -23.52 -3.96
N ARG A 44 14.39 -23.40 -5.25
CA ARG A 44 14.29 -22.12 -5.96
C ARG A 44 12.84 -21.65 -6.03
N GLN A 45 11.92 -22.56 -6.31
CA GLN A 45 10.48 -22.29 -6.29
C GLN A 45 10.02 -21.86 -4.88
N ALA A 46 10.46 -22.58 -3.84
CA ALA A 46 10.13 -22.22 -2.46
C ALA A 46 10.57 -20.79 -2.10
N VAL A 47 11.80 -20.43 -2.44
CA VAL A 47 12.38 -19.11 -2.10
C VAL A 47 11.78 -17.99 -2.94
N TYR A 48 11.78 -18.13 -4.26
CA TYR A 48 11.55 -17.00 -5.16
C TYR A 48 10.11 -16.92 -5.67
N GLU A 49 9.44 -18.05 -5.88
CA GLU A 49 8.05 -18.04 -6.39
C GLU A 49 7.05 -17.98 -5.25
N ILE A 50 7.28 -18.75 -4.19
CA ILE A 50 6.38 -18.81 -3.02
C ILE A 50 6.71 -17.69 -2.03
N GLY A 51 7.97 -17.22 -2.00
CA GLY A 51 8.43 -16.19 -1.06
C GLY A 51 8.70 -16.74 0.34
N PHE A 52 8.95 -18.05 0.47
CA PHE A 52 9.09 -18.72 1.76
C PHE A 52 10.29 -18.24 2.58
N ALA A 53 11.32 -17.69 1.93
CA ALA A 53 12.45 -17.04 2.61
C ALA A 53 12.04 -15.86 3.52
N HIS A 54 10.84 -15.30 3.34
CA HIS A 54 10.30 -14.23 4.18
C HIS A 54 9.52 -14.75 5.40
N VAL A 55 9.39 -16.07 5.57
CA VAL A 55 8.76 -16.68 6.75
C VAL A 55 9.85 -16.97 7.78
N THR A 56 9.89 -16.14 8.82
CA THR A 56 11.09 -15.76 9.60
C THR A 56 11.84 -16.86 10.36
N ARG A 57 11.38 -18.11 10.35
CA ARG A 57 11.98 -19.22 11.13
C ARG A 57 12.43 -20.41 10.30
N HIS A 58 12.05 -20.47 9.03
CA HIS A 58 12.25 -21.66 8.22
C HIS A 58 12.94 -21.29 6.92
N TYR A 59 14.11 -21.87 6.70
CA TYR A 59 14.81 -21.75 5.42
C TYR A 59 14.56 -23.02 4.63
N PRO A 60 13.85 -22.98 3.48
CA PRO A 60 13.58 -24.20 2.73
C PRO A 60 14.89 -24.81 2.30
N LEU A 61 14.92 -26.14 2.27
CA LEU A 61 15.94 -26.95 1.60
C LEU A 61 15.30 -27.78 0.49
N ALA A 62 14.10 -28.26 0.76
CA ALA A 62 13.25 -28.98 -0.17
C ALA A 62 11.79 -28.58 0.04
N LEU A 63 11.01 -28.71 -1.02
CA LEU A 63 9.58 -28.47 -1.02
C LEU A 63 8.87 -29.59 -1.78
N GLU A 64 7.83 -30.13 -1.18
CA GLU A 64 7.00 -31.19 -1.73
C GLU A 64 5.53 -30.74 -1.71
N TRP A 65 4.85 -30.92 -2.83
CA TRP A 65 3.43 -30.66 -2.92
C TRP A 65 2.64 -31.69 -2.12
N ILE A 66 1.75 -31.26 -1.22
CA ILE A 66 0.92 -32.19 -0.45
C ILE A 66 -0.34 -32.52 -1.24
N ASP A 67 -0.54 -33.82 -1.50
CA ASP A 67 -1.87 -34.34 -1.83
C ASP A 67 -2.73 -34.32 -0.55
N PHE A 68 -3.87 -33.63 -0.58
CA PHE A 68 -4.79 -33.56 0.57
C PHE A 68 -5.43 -34.91 0.94
N ARG A 69 -5.24 -35.94 0.10
CA ARG A 69 -5.57 -37.33 0.41
C ARG A 69 -4.48 -38.04 1.22
N SER A 70 -3.31 -37.43 1.37
CA SER A 70 -2.20 -37.96 2.17
C SER A 70 -2.64 -38.15 3.64
N PRO A 71 -2.25 -39.26 4.28
CA PRO A 71 -2.50 -39.48 5.71
C PRO A 71 -1.97 -38.34 6.61
N ASP A 72 -0.98 -37.58 6.14
CA ASP A 72 -0.40 -36.45 6.89
C ASP A 72 -1.42 -35.32 7.15
N VAL A 73 -2.46 -35.21 6.33
CA VAL A 73 -3.39 -34.08 6.34
C VAL A 73 -4.87 -34.43 6.22
N ARG A 74 -5.21 -35.65 5.80
CA ARG A 74 -6.57 -36.08 5.45
C ARG A 74 -7.61 -35.84 6.55
N ASP A 75 -7.23 -36.08 7.81
CA ASP A 75 -8.14 -35.98 8.96
C ASP A 75 -7.93 -34.70 9.77
N VAL A 76 -7.00 -33.84 9.33
CA VAL A 76 -6.55 -32.65 10.08
C VAL A 76 -6.93 -31.35 9.36
N ILE A 77 -7.14 -31.41 8.04
CA ILE A 77 -7.53 -30.26 7.22
C ILE A 77 -8.86 -30.56 6.51
N ASP A 78 -9.82 -29.63 6.63
CA ASP A 78 -11.07 -29.70 5.87
C ASP A 78 -10.77 -29.75 4.36
N PRO A 79 -11.18 -30.81 3.64
CA PRO A 79 -10.98 -30.92 2.20
C PRO A 79 -11.49 -29.70 1.44
N ARG A 80 -12.57 -29.04 1.86
CA ARG A 80 -13.09 -27.85 1.15
C ARG A 80 -12.07 -26.72 1.00
N VAL A 81 -11.03 -26.72 1.83
CA VAL A 81 -9.94 -25.76 1.78
C VAL A 81 -8.99 -25.96 0.59
N PHE A 82 -8.87 -27.18 0.02
CA PHE A 82 -7.92 -27.46 -1.08
C PHE A 82 -8.17 -26.60 -2.32
N LYS A 83 -9.42 -26.14 -2.52
CA LYS A 83 -9.79 -25.25 -3.65
C LYS A 83 -9.43 -23.79 -3.44
N ARG A 84 -8.75 -23.44 -2.34
CA ARG A 84 -8.55 -22.05 -1.90
C ARG A 84 -7.12 -21.73 -1.53
N LEU A 85 -6.27 -22.74 -1.38
CA LEU A 85 -4.87 -22.57 -1.05
C LEU A 85 -4.01 -23.69 -1.62
N HIS A 86 -2.74 -23.37 -1.78
CA HIS A 86 -1.67 -24.29 -2.03
C HIS A 86 -1.03 -24.71 -0.71
N LEU A 87 -0.75 -26.01 -0.54
CA LEU A 87 -0.13 -26.57 0.66
C LEU A 87 1.07 -27.43 0.28
N TRP A 88 2.18 -27.20 0.97
CA TRP A 88 3.41 -27.94 0.78
C TRP A 88 3.97 -28.44 2.11
N ARG A 89 4.71 -29.55 2.02
CA ARG A 89 5.65 -29.98 3.05
C ARG A 89 7.02 -29.41 2.69
N ALA A 90 7.76 -28.95 3.68
CA ALA A 90 9.10 -28.42 3.51
C ALA A 90 10.07 -29.11 4.48
N ILE A 91 11.25 -29.46 3.98
CA ILE A 91 12.42 -29.70 4.82
C ILE A 91 13.13 -28.37 4.96
N THR A 92 13.45 -27.96 6.18
CA THR A 92 13.90 -26.61 6.48
C THR A 92 15.10 -26.60 7.41
N ILE A 93 15.91 -25.55 7.33
CA ILE A 93 16.80 -25.18 8.44
C ILE A 93 15.98 -24.39 9.43
N GLU A 94 15.92 -24.89 10.65
CA GLU A 94 15.34 -24.21 11.81
C GLU A 94 16.44 -23.53 12.60
N ARG A 95 16.07 -22.39 13.19
CA ARG A 95 16.94 -21.62 14.08
C ARG A 95 16.55 -21.93 15.53
N GLY A 96 17.54 -22.31 16.34
CA GLY A 96 17.38 -22.45 17.79
C GLY A 96 17.24 -21.09 18.46
N TYR A 97 16.33 -20.98 19.42
CA TYR A 97 16.11 -19.77 20.21
C TYR A 97 16.01 -20.13 21.70
N HIS A 98 16.55 -19.25 22.55
CA HIS A 98 16.29 -19.25 23.98
C HIS A 98 15.53 -17.97 24.31
N GLY A 99 14.22 -18.09 24.57
CA GLY A 99 13.32 -16.94 24.54
C GLY A 99 13.26 -16.34 23.13
N ASP A 100 13.51 -15.04 23.00
CA ASP A 100 13.53 -14.32 21.72
C ASP A 100 14.93 -14.20 21.10
N ILE A 101 15.95 -14.76 21.75
CA ILE A 101 17.35 -14.63 21.33
C ILE A 101 17.76 -15.84 20.51
N PHE A 102 18.27 -15.60 19.30
CA PHE A 102 18.83 -16.65 18.44
C PHE A 102 20.10 -17.21 19.08
N THR A 103 20.15 -18.53 19.30
CA THR A 103 21.27 -19.20 20.00
C THR A 103 22.47 -19.45 19.11
N GLY A 104 22.35 -19.25 17.79
CA GLY A 104 23.36 -19.68 16.82
C GLY A 104 23.16 -21.12 16.35
N GLU A 105 22.28 -21.88 17.01
CA GLU A 105 21.99 -23.27 16.66
C GLU A 105 21.16 -23.34 15.39
N LEU A 106 21.59 -24.22 14.48
CA LEU A 106 20.87 -24.54 13.25
C LEU A 106 20.59 -26.03 13.25
N SER A 107 19.32 -26.40 13.11
CA SER A 107 18.88 -27.79 13.05
C SER A 107 18.10 -28.04 11.75
N LEU A 108 18.07 -29.30 11.34
CA LEU A 108 17.17 -29.75 10.30
C LEU A 108 15.78 -29.97 10.91
N GLY A 109 14.75 -29.43 10.29
CA GLY A 109 13.38 -29.59 10.73
C GLY A 109 12.40 -29.72 9.56
N GLN A 110 11.15 -30.01 9.90
CA GLN A 110 10.06 -30.15 8.94
C GLN A 110 9.01 -29.08 9.21
N ALA A 111 8.56 -28.41 8.16
CA ALA A 111 7.47 -27.45 8.22
C ALA A 111 6.41 -27.74 7.16
N TYR A 112 5.24 -27.16 7.35
CA TYR A 112 4.20 -27.03 6.35
C TYR A 112 4.11 -25.58 5.91
N VAL A 113 3.84 -25.36 4.64
CA VAL A 113 3.69 -24.02 4.05
C VAL A 113 2.34 -23.95 3.39
N ALA A 114 1.53 -22.95 3.72
CA ALA A 114 0.26 -22.70 3.05
C ALA A 114 0.25 -21.30 2.44
N GLN A 115 -0.16 -21.22 1.17
CA GLN A 115 -0.34 -19.97 0.44
C GLN A 115 -1.74 -19.91 -0.18
N THR A 116 -2.48 -18.83 0.03
CA THR A 116 -3.79 -18.66 -0.62
C THR A 116 -3.61 -18.38 -2.11
N PHE A 117 -4.58 -18.75 -2.96
CA PHE A 117 -4.45 -18.58 -4.43
C PHE A 117 -4.31 -17.12 -4.88
N ASP A 118 -4.91 -16.19 -4.14
CA ASP A 118 -4.73 -14.75 -4.36
C ASP A 118 -3.40 -14.21 -3.79
N ARG A 119 -2.55 -15.09 -3.25
CA ARG A 119 -1.22 -14.80 -2.67
C ARG A 119 -1.24 -13.80 -1.51
N LEU A 120 -2.42 -13.54 -0.93
CA LEU A 120 -2.57 -12.62 0.20
C LEU A 120 -2.26 -13.27 1.54
N GLY A 121 -2.38 -14.59 1.68
CA GLY A 121 -1.94 -15.32 2.86
C GLY A 121 -0.76 -16.22 2.54
N LEU A 122 0.30 -16.18 3.34
CA LEU A 122 1.47 -17.05 3.28
C LEU A 122 1.96 -17.35 4.71
N PHE A 123 1.75 -18.57 5.17
CA PHE A 123 2.17 -18.96 6.51
C PHE A 123 2.91 -20.28 6.52
N ALA A 124 3.78 -20.46 7.51
CA ALA A 124 4.44 -21.72 7.77
C ALA A 124 4.50 -22.08 9.25
N ASP A 125 4.27 -23.35 9.55
CA ASP A 125 4.27 -23.89 10.90
C ASP A 125 4.67 -25.38 10.87
N LEU A 126 4.97 -25.95 12.02
CA LEU A 126 5.24 -27.39 12.17
C LEU A 126 3.97 -28.22 11.94
N PHE A 127 2.79 -27.62 12.15
CA PHE A 127 1.51 -28.31 12.10
C PHE A 127 0.66 -27.89 10.89
N PRO A 128 0.13 -28.84 10.10
CA PRO A 128 -0.58 -28.54 8.86
C PRO A 128 -1.90 -27.75 9.08
N ALA A 129 -2.72 -28.15 10.06
CA ALA A 129 -3.95 -27.42 10.41
C ALA A 129 -3.67 -25.97 10.84
N THR A 130 -2.67 -25.77 11.69
CA THR A 130 -2.29 -24.43 12.16
C THR A 130 -1.81 -23.57 11.00
N THR A 131 -1.00 -24.14 10.12
CA THR A 131 -0.48 -23.48 8.92
C THR A 131 -1.61 -22.96 8.04
N VAL A 132 -2.58 -23.83 7.69
CA VAL A 132 -3.76 -23.47 6.89
C VAL A 132 -4.58 -22.36 7.56
N ARG A 133 -4.89 -22.52 8.85
CA ARG A 133 -5.69 -21.55 9.60
C ARG A 133 -5.03 -20.17 9.64
N LYS A 134 -3.72 -20.13 9.87
CA LYS A 134 -2.96 -18.87 9.95
C LYS A 134 -2.80 -18.20 8.58
N ALA A 135 -2.61 -18.96 7.50
CA ALA A 135 -2.60 -18.40 6.13
C ALA A 135 -3.92 -17.69 5.80
N PHE A 136 -5.08 -18.27 6.14
CA PHE A 136 -6.36 -17.57 5.98
C PHE A 136 -6.53 -16.36 6.91
N SER A 137 -6.03 -16.43 8.14
CA SER A 137 -6.04 -15.29 9.06
C SER A 137 -5.21 -14.13 8.53
N GLU A 138 -4.02 -14.40 7.98
CA GLU A 138 -3.18 -13.39 7.34
C GLU A 138 -3.87 -12.78 6.12
N ARG A 139 -4.45 -13.61 5.24
CA ARG A 139 -5.27 -13.13 4.12
C ARG A 139 -6.38 -12.18 4.57
N ARG A 140 -7.14 -12.57 5.61
CA ARG A 140 -8.20 -11.70 6.18
C ARG A 140 -7.63 -10.40 6.73
N SER A 141 -6.48 -10.45 7.39
CA SER A 141 -5.79 -9.27 7.91
C SER A 141 -5.41 -8.31 6.78
N LYS A 142 -4.75 -8.80 5.72
CA LYS A 142 -4.38 -7.98 4.55
C LYS A 142 -5.60 -7.38 3.86
N LEU A 143 -6.67 -8.16 3.66
CA LEU A 143 -7.92 -7.65 3.08
C LEU A 143 -8.57 -6.55 3.93
N ARG A 144 -8.55 -6.68 5.27
CA ARG A 144 -9.02 -5.63 6.18
C ARG A 144 -8.17 -4.37 6.07
N ALA A 145 -6.85 -4.52 6.01
CA ALA A 145 -5.93 -3.39 5.85
C ALA A 145 -6.16 -2.64 4.52
N ILE A 146 -6.32 -3.37 3.40
CA ILE A 146 -6.66 -2.80 2.09
C ILE A 146 -7.99 -2.03 2.16
N LYS A 147 -9.03 -2.63 2.75
CA LYS A 147 -10.34 -1.98 2.90
C LYS A 147 -10.27 -0.74 3.80
N ALA A 148 -9.52 -0.81 4.90
CA ALA A 148 -9.33 0.32 5.81
C ALA A 148 -8.59 1.47 5.11
N LYS A 149 -7.52 1.17 4.36
CA LYS A 149 -6.80 2.18 3.56
C LYS A 149 -7.72 2.84 2.53
N ALA A 150 -8.48 2.05 1.77
CA ALA A 150 -9.43 2.59 0.80
C ALA A 150 -10.51 3.48 1.45
N ARG A 151 -10.99 3.10 2.64
CA ARG A 151 -11.92 3.93 3.43
C ARG A 151 -11.29 5.25 3.85
N MET A 152 -10.05 5.22 4.36
CA MET A 152 -9.33 6.43 4.78
C MET A 152 -9.09 7.38 3.60
N THR A 153 -8.63 6.87 2.46
CA THR A 153 -8.45 7.68 1.24
C THR A 153 -9.77 8.29 0.77
N ARG A 154 -10.89 7.55 0.86
CA ARG A 154 -12.22 8.09 0.52
C ARG A 154 -12.64 9.21 1.49
N LEU A 155 -12.47 9.01 2.79
CA LEU A 155 -12.80 10.03 3.80
C LEU A 155 -11.97 11.31 3.59
N HIS A 156 -10.66 11.17 3.38
CA HIS A 156 -9.78 12.29 3.08
C HIS A 156 -10.23 13.07 1.84
N ARG A 157 -10.62 12.38 0.77
CA ARG A 157 -11.19 13.03 -0.43
C ARG A 157 -12.49 13.76 -0.15
N THR A 158 -13.38 13.19 0.67
CA THR A 158 -14.59 13.89 1.10
C THR A 158 -14.26 15.15 1.89
N GLU A 159 -13.32 15.09 2.83
CA GLU A 159 -12.88 16.25 3.61
C GLU A 159 -12.30 17.35 2.73
N VAL A 160 -11.44 17.02 1.76
CA VAL A 160 -10.89 17.98 0.80
C VAL A 160 -12.00 18.60 -0.06
N SER A 161 -12.94 17.80 -0.57
CA SER A 161 -14.09 18.30 -1.33
C SER A 161 -14.92 19.29 -0.51
N GLU A 162 -15.23 18.95 0.74
CA GLU A 162 -16.01 19.85 1.61
C GLU A 162 -15.24 21.11 1.98
N LEU A 163 -13.93 21.02 2.23
CA LEU A 163 -13.07 22.19 2.44
C LEU A 163 -13.14 23.14 1.25
N LEU A 164 -12.98 22.64 0.02
CA LEU A 164 -13.04 23.46 -1.19
C LEU A 164 -14.43 24.09 -1.38
N LYS A 165 -15.52 23.38 -1.09
CA LYS A 165 -16.89 23.92 -1.17
C LYS A 165 -17.16 25.00 -0.12
N ILE A 166 -16.70 24.80 1.13
CA ILE A 166 -16.83 25.81 2.20
C ILE A 166 -16.01 27.05 1.86
N ARG A 167 -14.80 26.88 1.33
CA ARG A 167 -13.97 28.00 0.87
C ARG A 167 -14.68 28.79 -0.23
N LEU A 168 -15.22 28.13 -1.24
CA LEU A 168 -15.96 28.75 -2.33
C LEU A 168 -17.21 29.52 -1.87
N SER A 169 -17.91 29.02 -0.84
CA SER A 169 -19.10 29.68 -0.28
C SER A 169 -18.77 30.90 0.58
N LYS A 170 -17.58 30.93 1.19
CA LYS A 170 -17.08 32.04 2.03
C LYS A 170 -16.08 32.94 1.31
N ARG A 171 -16.03 32.90 -0.02
CA ARG A 171 -15.07 33.68 -0.81
C ARG A 171 -15.11 35.18 -0.46
N GLU A 172 -13.93 35.77 -0.31
CA GLU A 172 -13.75 37.21 -0.03
C GLU A 172 -13.12 37.97 -1.21
N TYR A 173 -13.19 37.39 -2.42
CA TYR A 173 -12.66 37.96 -3.66
C TYR A 173 -13.77 38.08 -4.73
N ASP A 174 -13.55 38.94 -5.74
CA ASP A 174 -14.51 39.16 -6.83
C ASP A 174 -14.66 37.92 -7.73
N VAL A 175 -15.90 37.61 -8.11
CA VAL A 175 -16.27 36.53 -9.04
C VAL A 175 -15.65 36.73 -10.42
N SER A 176 -15.35 37.98 -10.79
CA SER A 176 -14.72 38.32 -12.06
C SER A 176 -13.21 38.04 -12.10
N HIS A 177 -12.56 37.73 -10.97
CA HIS A 177 -11.12 37.49 -10.93
C HIS A 177 -10.73 36.25 -11.73
N THR A 178 -9.85 36.44 -12.73
CA THR A 178 -9.39 35.39 -13.65
C THR A 178 -7.97 34.94 -13.35
N VAL A 179 -7.70 33.65 -13.53
CA VAL A 179 -6.37 33.05 -13.36
C VAL A 179 -5.93 32.25 -14.58
N SER A 180 -4.62 32.13 -14.78
CA SER A 180 -4.08 31.27 -15.84
C SER A 180 -4.31 29.79 -15.52
N LEU A 181 -4.78 29.03 -16.52
CA LEU A 181 -5.02 27.59 -16.41
C LEU A 181 -3.71 26.78 -16.38
N ASP A 182 -2.59 27.34 -16.84
CA ASP A 182 -1.33 26.59 -17.02
C ASP A 182 -0.82 25.96 -15.73
N SER A 183 -0.93 26.65 -14.61
CA SER A 183 -0.54 26.16 -13.27
C SER A 183 -1.35 24.95 -12.79
N PHE A 184 -2.51 24.67 -13.41
CA PHE A 184 -3.44 23.62 -13.02
C PHE A 184 -3.54 22.47 -14.03
N ARG A 185 -2.96 22.63 -15.23
CA ARG A 185 -3.06 21.65 -16.33
C ARG A 185 -2.61 20.25 -15.96
N THR A 186 -1.57 20.13 -15.14
CA THR A 186 -1.04 18.83 -14.70
C THR A 186 -1.73 18.30 -13.43
N LEU A 187 -2.57 19.10 -12.79
CA LEU A 187 -3.19 18.79 -11.50
C LEU A 187 -4.65 18.33 -11.64
N LEU A 188 -5.34 18.80 -12.68
CA LEU A 188 -6.76 18.52 -12.90
C LEU A 188 -6.97 17.41 -13.95
N PRO A 189 -8.10 16.69 -13.90
CA PRO A 189 -8.42 15.69 -14.90
C PRO A 189 -8.60 16.31 -16.29
N PRO A 190 -8.27 15.59 -17.39
CA PRO A 190 -8.39 16.11 -18.75
C PRO A 190 -9.78 16.63 -19.10
N ARG A 191 -10.85 16.02 -18.56
CA ARG A 191 -12.23 16.49 -18.76
C ARG A 191 -12.48 17.89 -18.18
N VAL A 192 -11.85 18.19 -17.04
CA VAL A 192 -11.97 19.48 -16.36
C VAL A 192 -11.18 20.52 -17.14
N ILE A 193 -9.95 20.20 -17.54
CA ILE A 193 -9.12 21.10 -18.36
C ILE A 193 -9.85 21.51 -19.64
N ARG A 194 -10.40 20.56 -20.39
CA ARG A 194 -11.16 20.86 -21.62
C ARG A 194 -12.38 21.77 -21.37
N ALA A 195 -13.05 21.62 -20.23
CA ALA A 195 -14.18 22.47 -19.88
C ALA A 195 -13.74 23.91 -19.57
N LEU A 196 -12.58 24.07 -18.94
CA LEU A 196 -12.03 25.38 -18.58
C LEU A 196 -11.32 26.07 -19.75
N GLU A 197 -10.87 25.33 -20.77
CA GLU A 197 -10.29 25.91 -21.99
C GLU A 197 -11.29 26.75 -22.80
N LEU A 198 -12.60 26.59 -22.56
CA LEU A 198 -13.65 27.40 -23.19
C LEU A 198 -13.56 28.90 -22.87
N TYR A 199 -12.90 29.28 -21.76
CA TYR A 199 -12.69 30.68 -21.38
C TYR A 199 -11.58 31.37 -22.19
N GLY A 200 -10.78 30.63 -22.96
CA GLY A 200 -9.81 31.19 -23.90
C GLY A 200 -8.67 31.98 -23.22
N SER A 201 -8.19 33.01 -23.90
CA SER A 201 -7.02 33.80 -23.51
C SER A 201 -7.26 34.80 -22.38
N GLU A 202 -8.52 35.09 -22.05
CA GLU A 202 -8.90 36.03 -20.98
C GLU A 202 -8.67 35.43 -19.58
N GLY A 203 -8.38 34.13 -19.50
CA GLY A 203 -8.15 33.41 -18.26
C GLY A 203 -9.44 32.80 -17.71
N VAL A 204 -9.28 31.87 -16.77
CA VAL A 204 -10.39 31.12 -16.19
C VAL A 204 -10.87 31.84 -14.93
N PRO A 205 -12.18 32.11 -14.77
CA PRO A 205 -12.70 32.64 -13.53
C PRO A 205 -12.32 31.73 -12.35
N LEU A 206 -11.67 32.29 -11.32
CA LEU A 206 -11.17 31.52 -10.18
C LEU A 206 -12.30 30.74 -9.49
N VAL A 207 -13.48 31.35 -9.39
CA VAL A 207 -14.69 30.70 -8.86
C VAL A 207 -15.06 29.43 -9.62
N GLU A 208 -14.94 29.43 -10.95
CA GLU A 208 -15.26 28.25 -11.76
C GLU A 208 -14.16 27.20 -11.67
N LEU A 209 -12.89 27.62 -11.64
CA LEU A 209 -11.76 26.73 -11.39
C LEU A 209 -11.91 26.00 -10.05
N GLU A 210 -12.23 26.72 -8.96
CA GLU A 210 -12.47 26.15 -7.65
C GLU A 210 -13.66 25.18 -7.64
N ARG A 211 -14.78 25.57 -8.25
CA ARG A 211 -15.98 24.73 -8.36
C ARG A 211 -15.67 23.41 -9.08
N LYS A 212 -15.05 23.48 -10.25
CA LYS A 212 -14.69 22.28 -11.03
C LYS A 212 -13.64 21.43 -10.33
N SER A 213 -12.72 22.06 -9.58
CA SER A 213 -11.75 21.35 -8.75
C SER A 213 -12.44 20.58 -7.62
N ALA A 214 -13.38 21.19 -6.92
CA ALA A 214 -14.16 20.55 -5.85
C ALA A 214 -14.98 19.35 -6.38
N ASP A 215 -15.63 19.51 -7.53
CA ASP A 215 -16.40 18.43 -8.18
C ASP A 215 -15.51 17.26 -8.65
N ALA A 216 -14.23 17.52 -8.93
CA ALA A 216 -13.29 16.56 -9.49
C ALA A 216 -12.37 15.88 -8.46
N VAL A 217 -12.49 16.19 -7.16
CA VAL A 217 -11.62 15.64 -6.10
C VAL A 217 -11.54 14.10 -6.11
N PHE A 218 -12.63 13.43 -6.47
CA PHE A 218 -12.68 11.96 -6.55
C PHE A 218 -11.97 11.36 -7.76
N GLU A 219 -11.58 12.18 -8.74
CA GLU A 219 -10.87 11.75 -9.96
C GLU A 219 -9.41 12.16 -9.97
N ILE A 220 -9.03 13.15 -9.15
CA ILE A 220 -7.65 13.59 -9.03
C ILE A 220 -6.81 12.50 -8.32
N SER A 221 -5.56 12.35 -8.73
CA SER A 221 -4.61 11.44 -8.08
C SER A 221 -4.34 11.89 -6.64
N GLU A 222 -4.29 10.96 -5.69
CA GLU A 222 -4.06 11.27 -4.26
C GLU A 222 -2.77 12.07 -4.05
N SER A 223 -1.73 11.77 -4.82
CA SER A 223 -0.46 12.50 -4.79
C SER A 223 -0.52 13.96 -5.27
N LEU A 224 -1.55 14.34 -6.05
CA LEU A 224 -1.68 15.67 -6.63
C LEU A 224 -2.63 16.57 -5.83
N LEU A 225 -3.47 15.99 -4.96
CA LEU A 225 -4.45 16.74 -4.17
C LEU A 225 -3.81 17.83 -3.29
N PRO A 226 -2.71 17.59 -2.55
CA PRO A 226 -2.09 18.63 -1.73
C PRO A 226 -1.58 19.80 -2.58
N THR A 227 -0.96 19.49 -3.72
CA THR A 227 -0.45 20.52 -4.64
C THR A 227 -1.58 21.32 -5.26
N LEU A 228 -2.70 20.69 -5.63
CA LEU A 228 -3.88 21.39 -6.12
C LEU A 228 -4.43 22.35 -5.06
N VAL A 229 -4.63 21.87 -3.84
CA VAL A 229 -5.14 22.72 -2.73
C VAL A 229 -4.23 23.92 -2.52
N TYR A 230 -2.92 23.69 -2.46
CA TYR A 230 -1.92 24.75 -2.33
C TYR A 230 -1.98 25.78 -3.46
N GLN A 231 -2.02 25.34 -4.72
CA GLN A 231 -2.09 26.25 -5.88
C GLN A 231 -3.38 27.08 -5.88
N LEU A 232 -4.51 26.49 -5.45
CA LEU A 232 -5.75 27.22 -5.28
C LEU A 232 -5.65 28.23 -4.13
N ASP A 233 -5.03 27.88 -3.00
CA ASP A 233 -4.85 28.81 -1.88
C ASP A 233 -3.98 30.02 -2.26
N VAL A 234 -2.92 29.78 -3.05
CA VAL A 234 -2.08 30.86 -3.61
C VAL A 234 -2.90 31.76 -4.52
N ALA A 235 -3.69 31.19 -5.44
CA ALA A 235 -4.55 31.95 -6.34
C ALA A 235 -5.61 32.78 -5.59
N VAL A 236 -6.25 32.20 -4.57
CA VAL A 236 -7.23 32.87 -3.72
C VAL A 236 -6.59 34.04 -2.97
N ARG A 237 -5.43 33.84 -2.34
CA ARG A 237 -4.73 34.94 -1.65
C ARG A 237 -4.37 36.07 -2.59
N HIS A 238 -3.92 35.75 -3.81
CA HIS A 238 -3.66 36.78 -4.82
C HIS A 238 -4.94 37.53 -5.20
N ALA A 239 -6.07 36.84 -5.36
CA ALA A 239 -7.36 37.45 -5.67
C ALA A 239 -7.86 38.36 -4.54
N GLU A 240 -7.80 37.91 -3.29
CA GLU A 240 -8.18 38.69 -2.10
C GLU A 240 -7.32 39.95 -1.95
N CYS A 241 -6.01 39.88 -2.22
CA CYS A 241 -5.13 41.05 -2.20
C CYS A 241 -5.40 42.03 -3.36
N ALA A 242 -5.80 41.52 -4.53
CA ALA A 242 -6.04 42.32 -5.73
C ALA A 242 -7.43 42.97 -5.74
N SER A 243 -8.38 42.42 -4.98
CA SER A 243 -9.77 42.87 -4.93
C SER A 243 -10.23 42.85 -3.49
N PRO A 244 -9.84 43.84 -2.65
CA PRO A 244 -10.50 44.00 -1.38
C PRO A 244 -11.97 44.25 -1.68
N ILE A 245 -12.84 43.33 -1.27
CA ILE A 245 -14.28 43.63 -1.18
C ILE A 245 -14.33 44.87 -0.30
N VAL A 246 -14.73 46.00 -0.89
CA VAL A 246 -14.98 47.24 -0.15
C VAL A 246 -16.11 46.90 0.82
N THR A 247 -15.76 46.54 2.05
CA THR A 247 -16.66 46.65 3.18
C THR A 247 -16.95 48.13 3.27
N GLY A 248 -18.12 48.53 2.77
CA GLY A 248 -18.56 49.92 2.79
C GLY A 248 -18.55 50.46 4.22
N HIS A 249 -17.45 51.09 4.61
CA HIS A 249 -17.56 52.28 5.42
C HIS A 249 -18.05 53.36 4.46
N LEU A 250 -19.36 53.62 4.49
CA LEU A 250 -19.84 54.97 4.26
C LEU A 250 -18.99 55.84 5.19
N SER A 251 -18.12 56.67 4.64
CA SER A 251 -17.49 57.71 5.45
C SER A 251 -18.62 58.65 5.87
N ASP A 252 -18.58 59.11 7.11
CA ASP A 252 -19.51 60.09 7.68
C ASP A 252 -19.52 61.44 6.90
N GLU A 253 -18.74 61.57 5.83
CA GLU A 253 -18.65 62.76 4.98
C GLU A 253 -19.71 62.81 3.86
N ASP A 254 -20.28 61.66 3.45
CA ASP A 254 -21.33 61.63 2.41
C ASP A 254 -22.74 61.95 2.96
N ASP A 255 -22.95 61.92 4.27
CA ASP A 255 -24.22 62.32 4.91
C ASP A 255 -24.39 63.86 4.98
N ILE A 256 -23.31 64.64 4.82
CA ILE A 256 -23.38 66.11 4.82
C ILE A 256 -23.83 66.65 3.45
N ALA A 257 -23.56 65.92 2.36
CA ALA A 257 -23.90 66.36 1.01
C ALA A 257 -25.38 66.15 0.65
N LEU A 258 -26.09 65.23 1.32
CA LEU A 258 -27.52 65.00 1.13
C LEU A 258 -28.42 65.88 2.02
N GLY A 259 -27.85 66.53 3.05
CA GLY A 259 -28.56 67.47 3.93
C GLY A 259 -28.65 68.92 3.42
N MET A 260 -27.86 69.32 2.41
CA MET A 260 -27.83 70.71 1.92
C MET A 260 -28.58 70.97 0.62
N LEU A 261 -29.32 70.00 0.09
CA LEU A 261 -30.27 70.20 -1.02
C LEU A 261 -31.73 70.24 -0.57
N ALA A 262 -31.97 70.29 0.74
CA ALA A 262 -33.27 70.50 1.33
C ALA A 262 -33.18 71.52 2.47
N LEU A 263 -32.90 72.79 2.14
CA LEU A 263 -33.36 74.02 2.83
C LEU A 263 -32.94 75.26 2.04
#